data_AF-V4JW87-F1
#
_entry.id   AF-V4JW87-F1
#
_cell.length_a   1.000
_cell.length_b   1.000
_cell.length_c   1.000
_cell.angle_alpha   90.00
_cell.angle_beta   90.00
_cell.angle_gamma   90.00
#
_symmetry.space_group_name_H-M   'P 1'
#
loop_
_entity.id
_entity.type
_entity.pdbx_description
1 polymer ?
#
loop_
_entity_poly.entity_id
_entity_poly.type
_entity_poly.pdbx_seq_one_letter_code
_entity_poly.pdbx_strand_id
1 'polypeptide(L)'
;MGSFDLPHTSSFKGGSERFLRNVFENILKTYLTMNPTAKTIWELVQSVDNEKICYDHFTFQTLKVEGYGIDSLSSFFMDYGYKIGDGLDFPTKKLRVLTFSPPDVYVPDDGHGLGNGPLPRPVISELLVDELSLESQEIIRKYLKPEGGKQAVISSTLGSLIWEKPTSSDFNQLAKESEFAAWVLIHGYTMNHLAFSVHRLKHRFSDINCIKEYLEEKEFELNSDGGVLKVSKDGLLLQVSSISERLEVKFADGVTETIPASYIEFTQRMVLPEFKDLPHDQIEEFHRRDGFDLENAKNILESARFTTDV
;
A
#
# COMPACT_ATOMS: atom_id res chain seq x y z
N MET A 1 23.54 29.40 31.49
CA MET A 1 23.22 29.82 30.11
C MET A 1 22.48 28.66 29.47
N GLY A 2 21.16 28.73 29.44
CA GLY A 2 20.32 27.68 28.85
C GLY A 2 20.45 27.72 27.34
N SER A 3 20.84 26.61 26.73
CA SER A 3 20.61 26.35 25.32
C SER A 3 19.10 26.35 25.12
N PHE A 4 18.57 27.41 24.50
CA PHE A 4 17.24 27.33 23.91
C PHE A 4 17.38 26.38 22.73
N ASP A 5 16.92 25.15 22.89
CA ASP A 5 16.67 24.25 21.76
C ASP A 5 15.74 24.98 20.80
N LEU A 6 16.31 25.40 19.67
CA LEU A 6 15.55 25.94 18.56
C LEU A 6 14.51 24.88 18.19
N PRO A 7 13.22 25.24 18.09
CA PRO A 7 12.21 24.28 17.66
C PRO A 7 12.64 23.74 16.30
N HIS A 8 12.71 22.42 16.14
CA HIS A 8 12.88 21.79 14.83
C HIS A 8 11.86 22.42 13.89
N THR A 9 12.30 23.34 13.04
CA THR A 9 11.45 23.96 12.04
C THR A 9 11.06 22.85 11.09
N SER A 10 9.80 22.43 11.16
CA SER A 10 9.23 21.39 10.30
C SER A 10 9.56 21.73 8.83
N SER A 11 10.17 20.77 8.15
CA SER A 11 10.55 20.87 6.73
C SER A 11 9.34 20.74 5.78
N PHE A 12 8.13 20.69 6.32
CA PHE A 12 6.90 20.45 5.56
C PHE A 12 6.48 21.73 4.83
N LYS A 13 6.58 21.69 3.51
CA LYS A 13 6.11 22.76 2.61
C LYS A 13 4.60 22.67 2.38
N GLY A 14 4.04 21.46 2.45
CA GLY A 14 2.63 21.17 2.13
C GLY A 14 1.64 21.57 3.22
N GLY A 15 2.09 21.82 4.46
CA GLY A 15 1.23 22.14 5.60
C GLY A 15 1.73 21.54 6.91
N SER A 16 0.86 21.50 7.92
CA SER A 16 1.20 20.92 9.24
C SER A 16 1.26 19.39 9.21
N GLU A 17 2.08 18.78 10.06
CA GLU A 17 2.11 17.33 10.29
C GLU A 17 0.72 16.75 10.59
N ARG A 18 -0.08 17.45 11.40
CA ARG A 18 -1.45 17.04 11.74
C ARG A 18 -2.33 16.88 10.51
N PHE A 19 -2.16 17.73 9.50
CA PHE A 19 -2.92 17.62 8.26
C PHE A 19 -2.51 16.38 7.45
N LEU A 20 -1.20 16.11 7.33
CA LEU A 20 -0.70 14.88 6.71
C LEU A 20 -1.27 13.63 7.39
N ARG A 21 -1.23 13.59 8.72
CA ARG A 21 -1.78 12.48 9.51
C ARG A 21 -3.28 12.30 9.26
N ASN A 22 -4.04 13.40 9.25
CA ASN A 22 -5.46 13.35 8.90
C ASN A 22 -5.70 12.83 7.47
N VAL A 23 -4.83 13.16 6.51
CA VAL A 23 -4.94 12.63 5.14
C VAL A 23 -4.75 11.12 5.13
N PHE A 24 -3.70 10.60 5.79
CA PHE A 24 -3.52 9.15 5.94
C PHE A 24 -4.70 8.48 6.66
N GLU A 25 -5.23 9.10 7.71
CA GLU A 25 -6.39 8.57 8.45
C GLU A 25 -7.63 8.47 7.55
N ASN A 26 -7.87 9.46 6.69
CA ASN A 26 -8.99 9.41 5.76
C ASN A 26 -8.76 8.39 4.64
N ILE A 27 -7.54 8.25 4.11
CA ILE A 27 -7.20 7.17 3.16
C ILE A 27 -7.46 5.80 3.79
N LEU A 28 -6.97 5.57 5.01
CA LEU A 28 -7.19 4.33 5.74
C LEU A 28 -8.68 4.06 5.99
N LYS A 29 -9.42 5.06 6.47
CA LYS A 29 -10.86 4.94 6.73
C LYS A 29 -11.63 4.55 5.48
N THR A 30 -11.31 5.18 4.35
CA THR A 30 -11.92 4.87 3.05
C THR A 30 -11.60 3.45 2.64
N TYR A 31 -10.33 3.05 2.70
CA TYR A 31 -9.92 1.67 2.45
C TYR A 31 -10.67 0.65 3.31
N LEU A 32 -10.77 0.84 4.63
CA LEU A 32 -11.48 -0.09 5.51
C LEU A 32 -13.00 -0.10 5.25
N THR A 33 -13.56 1.02 4.81
CA THR A 33 -14.99 1.09 4.44
C THR A 33 -15.27 0.32 3.16
N MET A 34 -14.35 0.37 2.20
CA MET A 34 -14.48 -0.29 0.90
C MET A 34 -14.14 -1.78 0.93
N ASN A 35 -13.43 -2.26 1.96
CA ASN A 35 -12.91 -3.63 2.03
C ASN A 35 -13.28 -4.30 3.37
N PRO A 36 -14.49 -4.90 3.47
CA PRO A 36 -14.99 -5.54 4.70
C PRO A 36 -14.07 -6.62 5.29
N THR A 37 -13.43 -7.44 4.46
CA THR A 37 -12.52 -8.50 4.91
C THR A 37 -11.26 -7.90 5.51
N ALA A 38 -10.65 -6.94 4.82
CA ALA A 38 -9.49 -6.21 5.33
C ALA A 38 -9.81 -5.46 6.63
N LYS A 39 -11.00 -4.87 6.72
CA LYS A 39 -11.49 -4.23 7.95
C LYS A 39 -11.62 -5.22 9.11
N THR A 40 -12.19 -6.39 8.85
CA THR A 40 -12.32 -7.45 9.87
C THR A 40 -10.95 -7.88 10.39
N ILE A 41 -9.98 -8.10 9.48
CA ILE A 41 -8.60 -8.44 9.87
C ILE A 41 -7.96 -7.29 10.66
N TRP A 42 -8.14 -6.04 10.21
CA TRP A 42 -7.59 -4.86 10.88
C TRP A 42 -8.13 -4.70 12.32
N GLU A 43 -9.45 -4.86 12.52
CA GLU A 43 -10.09 -4.83 13.84
C GLU A 43 -9.62 -6.00 14.72
N LEU A 44 -9.48 -7.19 14.12
CA LEU A 44 -9.05 -8.38 14.83
C LEU A 44 -7.62 -8.23 15.38
N VAL A 45 -6.69 -7.76 14.56
CA VAL A 45 -5.29 -7.52 14.96
C VAL A 45 -5.23 -6.55 16.13
N GLN A 46 -5.99 -5.45 16.07
CA GLN A 46 -6.05 -4.46 17.15
C GLN A 46 -6.67 -5.02 18.44
N SER A 47 -7.66 -5.92 18.32
CA SER A 47 -8.36 -6.49 19.48
C SER A 47 -7.51 -7.48 20.28
N VAL A 48 -6.54 -8.14 19.64
CA VAL A 48 -5.64 -9.08 20.31
C VAL A 48 -4.70 -8.28 21.19
N ASP A 49 -4.69 -8.59 22.49
CA ASP A 49 -3.83 -7.97 23.51
C ASP A 49 -3.83 -6.42 23.51
N ASN A 50 -4.87 -5.80 22.95
CA ASN A 50 -4.96 -4.35 22.72
C ASN A 50 -3.72 -3.82 21.98
N GLU A 51 -3.37 -4.46 20.87
CA GLU A 51 -2.15 -4.20 20.12
C GLU A 51 -2.01 -2.75 19.65
N LYS A 52 -0.79 -2.25 19.76
CA LYS A 52 -0.41 -0.90 19.33
C LYS A 52 0.05 -0.93 17.88
N ILE A 53 -0.92 -0.89 16.98
CA ILE A 53 -0.67 -1.04 15.55
C ILE A 53 0.26 0.05 14.99
N CYS A 54 1.19 -0.36 14.13
CA CYS A 54 2.00 0.52 13.30
C CYS A 54 1.91 0.03 11.86
N TYR A 55 2.05 0.96 10.91
CA TYR A 55 1.96 0.66 9.49
C TYR A 55 3.35 0.68 8.87
N ASP A 56 3.71 -0.38 8.16
CA ASP A 56 4.97 -0.42 7.42
C ASP A 56 4.89 0.47 6.17
N HIS A 57 3.83 0.25 5.39
CA HIS A 57 3.60 0.95 4.14
C HIS A 57 2.13 0.91 3.71
N PHE A 58 1.77 1.86 2.83
CA PHE A 58 0.50 1.96 2.12
C PHE A 58 0.76 1.95 0.62
N THR A 59 0.10 1.05 -0.10
CA THR A 59 0.37 0.82 -1.53
C THR A 59 -0.74 1.37 -2.42
N PHE A 60 -0.35 2.00 -3.53
CA PHE A 60 -1.24 2.60 -4.52
C PHE A 60 -0.86 2.13 -5.93
N GLN A 61 -1.86 2.04 -6.80
CA GLN A 61 -1.69 1.65 -8.20
C GLN A 61 -2.16 2.78 -9.11
N THR A 62 -1.38 3.07 -10.15
CA THR A 62 -1.59 4.22 -11.04
C THR A 62 -1.30 3.85 -12.50
N LEU A 63 -1.60 4.74 -13.44
CA LEU A 63 -1.36 4.54 -14.87
C LEU A 63 -0.33 5.55 -15.35
N LYS A 64 0.75 5.09 -15.98
CA LYS A 64 1.78 5.97 -16.54
C LYS A 64 1.27 6.66 -17.81
N VAL A 65 0.44 7.67 -17.57
CA VAL A 65 -0.01 8.68 -18.52
C VAL A 65 0.32 10.03 -17.89
N GLU A 66 0.62 11.03 -18.71
CA GLU A 66 0.94 12.38 -18.25
C GLU A 66 -0.10 12.89 -17.24
N GLY A 67 0.36 13.17 -16.02
CA GLY A 67 -0.48 13.65 -14.92
C GLY A 67 -1.26 12.58 -14.14
N TYR A 68 -1.12 11.28 -14.45
CA TYR A 68 -1.88 10.19 -13.80
C TYR A 68 -1.02 9.09 -13.13
N GLY A 69 0.29 9.08 -13.38
CA GLY A 69 1.22 8.08 -12.84
C GLY A 69 1.64 8.36 -11.39
N ILE A 70 2.82 7.87 -11.00
CA ILE A 70 3.34 8.01 -9.63
C ILE A 70 3.31 9.47 -9.13
N ASP A 71 3.68 10.41 -10.00
CA ASP A 71 3.78 11.84 -9.68
C ASP A 71 2.45 12.47 -9.23
N SER A 72 1.31 11.90 -9.64
CA SER A 72 -0.01 12.42 -9.28
C SER A 72 -0.31 12.27 -7.79
N LEU A 73 0.25 11.24 -7.14
CA LEU A 73 0.15 11.00 -5.70
C LEU A 73 1.40 11.45 -4.95
N SER A 74 2.59 11.14 -5.48
CA SER A 74 3.85 11.35 -4.77
C SER A 74 4.15 12.82 -4.49
N SER A 75 3.76 13.72 -5.40
CA SER A 75 3.97 15.17 -5.25
C SER A 75 3.43 15.71 -3.93
N PHE A 76 2.23 15.27 -3.53
CA PHE A 76 1.66 15.62 -2.23
C PHE A 76 2.55 15.18 -1.06
N PHE A 77 2.96 13.91 -1.04
CA PHE A 77 3.78 13.39 0.06
C PHE A 77 5.17 14.05 0.09
N MET A 78 5.75 14.33 -1.07
CA MET A 78 7.04 15.02 -1.17
C MET A 78 6.98 16.45 -0.62
N ASP A 79 5.85 17.15 -0.72
CA ASP A 79 5.64 18.44 -0.06
C ASP A 79 5.66 18.34 1.47
N TYR A 80 5.45 17.16 2.04
CA TYR A 80 5.63 16.84 3.46
C TYR A 80 6.99 16.20 3.76
N GLY A 81 7.98 16.34 2.87
CA GLY A 81 9.35 15.90 3.13
C GLY A 81 9.61 14.41 2.96
N TYR A 82 8.65 13.65 2.42
CA TYR A 82 8.93 12.30 1.94
C TYR A 82 9.98 12.35 0.82
N LYS A 83 10.85 11.34 0.79
CA LYS A 83 11.91 11.21 -0.20
C LYS A 83 11.70 9.96 -1.04
N ILE A 84 11.99 10.07 -2.33
CA ILE A 84 12.02 8.91 -3.22
C ILE A 84 13.09 7.94 -2.68
N GLY A 85 12.68 6.71 -2.41
CA GLY A 85 13.53 5.60 -2.02
C GLY A 85 13.88 4.74 -3.23
N ASP A 86 13.87 3.42 -3.03
CA ASP A 86 14.16 2.44 -4.07
C ASP A 86 13.02 2.29 -5.07
N GLY A 87 13.36 1.73 -6.24
CA GLY A 87 12.42 1.35 -7.29
C GLY A 87 12.57 -0.10 -7.74
N LEU A 88 11.45 -0.69 -8.16
CA LEU A 88 11.38 -2.03 -8.75
C LEU A 88 10.67 -1.96 -10.09
N ASP A 89 11.26 -2.52 -11.13
CA ASP A 89 10.60 -2.69 -12.43
C ASP A 89 10.18 -4.16 -12.61
N PHE A 90 8.99 -4.36 -13.17
CA PHE A 90 8.42 -5.68 -13.51
C PHE A 90 8.19 -5.74 -15.02
N PRO A 91 9.21 -6.07 -15.83
CA PRO A 91 9.12 -6.00 -17.30
C PRO A 91 7.98 -6.84 -17.87
N THR A 92 7.74 -8.04 -17.33
CA THR A 92 6.66 -8.92 -17.79
C THR A 92 5.28 -8.33 -17.54
N LYS A 93 5.07 -7.66 -16.40
CA LYS A 93 3.80 -7.00 -16.07
C LYS A 93 3.74 -5.54 -16.55
N LYS A 94 4.82 -5.03 -17.17
CA LYS A 94 4.98 -3.64 -17.63
C LYS A 94 4.78 -2.61 -16.50
N LEU A 95 5.23 -2.93 -15.28
CA LEU A 95 5.05 -2.07 -14.09
C LEU A 95 6.37 -1.45 -13.65
N ARG A 96 6.27 -0.25 -13.08
CA ARG A 96 7.29 0.38 -12.25
C ARG A 96 6.71 0.66 -10.87
N VAL A 97 7.51 0.45 -9.83
CA VAL A 97 7.14 0.73 -8.44
C VAL A 97 8.20 1.63 -7.84
N LEU A 98 7.78 2.69 -7.15
CA LEU A 98 8.65 3.54 -6.35
C LEU A 98 8.18 3.56 -4.90
N THR A 99 9.15 3.62 -4.00
CA THR A 99 8.93 3.69 -2.55
C THR A 99 9.25 5.09 -2.06
N PHE A 100 8.60 5.53 -0.99
CA PHE A 100 8.78 6.86 -0.43
C PHE A 100 9.08 6.77 1.06
N SER A 101 10.31 7.11 1.45
CA SER A 101 10.75 7.10 2.83
C SER A 101 10.13 8.28 3.60
N PRO A 102 9.57 8.05 4.80
CA PRO A 102 8.94 9.10 5.59
C PRO A 102 9.95 10.15 6.07
N PRO A 103 9.50 11.39 6.33
CA PRO A 103 10.31 12.38 7.03
C PRO A 103 10.50 11.99 8.50
N ASP A 104 11.54 12.55 9.13
CA ASP A 104 11.73 12.42 10.57
C ASP A 104 10.61 13.16 11.31
N VAL A 105 9.87 12.44 12.15
CA VAL A 105 8.85 12.98 13.06
C VAL A 105 9.11 12.48 14.47
N TYR A 106 8.74 13.28 15.47
CA TYR A 106 8.79 12.83 16.85
C TYR A 106 7.71 11.76 17.07
N VAL A 107 8.14 10.58 17.52
CA VAL A 107 7.25 9.49 17.92
C VAL A 107 7.50 9.22 19.40
N PRO A 108 6.50 9.40 20.29
CA PRO A 108 6.66 9.04 21.70
C PRO A 108 6.86 7.53 21.85
N ASP A 109 7.46 7.10 22.96
CA ASP A 109 7.79 5.68 23.22
C ASP A 109 6.60 4.71 23.06
N ASP A 110 5.40 5.22 23.32
CA ASP A 110 4.15 4.47 23.26
C ASP A 110 3.28 4.84 22.04
N GLY A 111 3.84 5.63 21.13
CA GLY A 111 3.24 6.15 19.91
C GLY A 111 2.89 5.06 18.91
N HIS A 112 1.64 5.07 18.46
CA HIS A 112 1.08 4.08 17.55
C HIS A 112 -0.06 4.69 16.72
N GLY A 113 -0.51 3.93 15.73
CA GLY A 113 -1.48 4.38 14.75
C GLY A 113 -0.98 5.57 13.92
N LEU A 114 -1.88 6.20 13.17
CA LEU A 114 -1.54 7.34 12.31
C LEU A 114 -1.46 8.67 13.07
N GLY A 115 -2.14 8.79 14.21
CA GLY A 115 -2.19 10.02 14.99
C GLY A 115 -0.88 10.34 15.72
N ASN A 116 -0.23 9.34 16.31
CA ASN A 116 0.97 9.52 17.14
C ASN A 116 2.07 8.47 16.88
N GLY A 117 1.91 7.58 15.89
CA GLY A 117 2.92 6.58 15.53
C GLY A 117 3.87 7.04 14.43
N PRO A 118 4.81 6.15 14.02
CA PRO A 118 5.61 6.33 12.83
C PRO A 118 4.72 6.50 11.59
N LEU A 119 5.14 7.36 10.67
CA LEU A 119 4.44 7.54 9.41
C LEU A 119 4.70 6.34 8.47
N PRO A 120 3.68 5.83 7.76
CA PRO A 120 3.88 4.74 6.80
C PRO A 120 4.67 5.22 5.58
N ARG A 121 5.32 4.27 4.89
CA ARG A 121 5.91 4.49 3.56
C ARG A 121 4.82 4.41 2.48
N PRO A 122 4.61 5.43 1.64
CA PRO A 122 3.88 5.24 0.38
C PRO A 122 4.69 4.33 -0.55
N VAL A 123 4.02 3.35 -1.15
CA VAL A 123 4.52 2.54 -2.26
C VAL A 123 3.60 2.79 -3.44
N ILE A 124 4.12 3.31 -4.53
CA ILE A 124 3.29 3.76 -5.65
C ILE A 124 3.77 3.07 -6.91
N SER A 125 2.87 2.30 -7.51
CA SER A 125 3.08 1.55 -8.74
C SER A 125 2.45 2.28 -9.92
N GLU A 126 3.08 2.28 -11.09
CA GLU A 126 2.51 2.72 -12.36
C GLU A 126 2.67 1.67 -13.45
N LEU A 127 1.59 1.43 -14.20
CA LEU A 127 1.63 0.64 -15.42
C LEU A 127 2.13 1.49 -16.58
N LEU A 128 3.13 0.99 -17.32
CA LEU A 128 3.67 1.61 -18.52
C LEU A 128 2.66 1.48 -19.68
N VAL A 129 1.69 2.41 -19.72
CA VAL A 129 0.55 2.35 -20.66
C VAL A 129 0.99 2.30 -22.12
N ASP A 130 2.06 3.00 -22.48
CA ASP A 130 2.58 3.03 -23.86
C ASP A 130 3.18 1.68 -24.31
N GLU A 131 3.41 0.74 -23.38
CA GLU A 131 3.83 -0.63 -23.69
C GLU A 131 2.65 -1.59 -23.93
N LEU A 132 1.41 -1.17 -23.72
CA LEU A 132 0.20 -1.96 -23.99
C LEU A 132 -0.17 -1.94 -25.48
N SER A 133 -1.11 -2.81 -25.87
CA SER A 133 -1.75 -2.74 -27.19
C SER A 133 -2.43 -1.39 -27.42
N LEU A 134 -2.53 -0.96 -28.68
CA LEU A 134 -3.22 0.29 -29.04
C LEU A 134 -4.68 0.31 -28.55
N GLU A 135 -5.36 -0.84 -28.59
CA GLU A 135 -6.73 -0.98 -28.09
C GLU A 135 -6.82 -0.66 -26.59
N SER A 136 -5.95 -1.25 -25.76
CA SER A 136 -5.91 -0.97 -24.32
C SER A 136 -5.50 0.48 -24.02
N GLN A 137 -4.57 1.04 -24.79
CA GLN A 137 -4.19 2.45 -24.68
C GLN A 137 -5.37 3.39 -24.97
N GLU A 138 -6.15 3.10 -26.02
CA GLU A 138 -7.35 3.86 -26.39
C GLU A 138 -8.42 3.76 -25.30
N ILE A 139 -8.66 2.55 -24.76
CA ILE A 139 -9.58 2.34 -23.64
C ILE A 139 -9.17 3.17 -22.43
N ILE A 140 -7.90 3.12 -22.01
CA ILE A 140 -7.42 3.92 -20.88
C ILE A 140 -7.62 5.41 -21.15
N ARG A 141 -7.13 5.90 -22.30
CA ARG A 141 -7.17 7.33 -22.65
C ARG A 141 -8.59 7.87 -22.79
N LYS A 142 -9.59 7.03 -23.10
CA LYS A 142 -11.02 7.39 -23.12
C LYS A 142 -11.52 7.98 -21.80
N TYR A 143 -11.02 7.48 -20.66
CA TYR A 143 -11.47 7.88 -19.32
C TYR A 143 -10.71 9.08 -18.77
N LEU A 144 -9.45 9.27 -19.18
CA LEU A 144 -8.60 10.30 -18.63
C LEU A 144 -8.96 11.69 -19.18
N LYS A 145 -8.80 12.70 -18.34
CA LYS A 145 -8.96 14.12 -18.68
C LYS A 145 -7.63 14.84 -18.49
N PRO A 146 -7.29 15.83 -19.33
CA PRO A 146 -6.10 16.63 -19.12
C PRO A 146 -6.00 17.13 -17.67
N GLU A 147 -4.85 16.89 -17.03
CA GLU A 147 -4.56 17.26 -15.64
C GLU A 147 -5.46 16.67 -14.54
N GLY A 148 -6.33 15.70 -14.85
CA GLY A 148 -7.27 15.16 -13.86
C GLY A 148 -6.59 14.53 -12.63
N GLY A 149 -5.41 13.93 -12.79
CA GLY A 149 -4.69 13.30 -11.68
C GLY A 149 -4.16 14.28 -10.62
N LYS A 150 -4.26 15.62 -10.81
CA LYS A 150 -4.10 16.59 -9.71
C LYS A 150 -5.06 16.33 -8.54
N GLN A 151 -6.15 15.59 -8.78
CA GLN A 151 -7.15 15.21 -7.79
C GLN A 151 -6.84 13.88 -7.07
N ALA A 152 -5.68 13.24 -7.33
CA ALA A 152 -5.42 11.86 -6.89
C ALA A 152 -5.51 11.67 -5.36
N VAL A 153 -4.95 12.57 -4.56
CA VAL A 153 -5.02 12.46 -3.09
C VAL A 153 -6.45 12.66 -2.59
N ILE A 154 -7.18 13.62 -3.16
CA ILE A 154 -8.60 13.85 -2.81
C ILE A 154 -9.43 12.62 -3.17
N SER A 155 -9.23 12.06 -4.37
CA SER A 155 -9.83 10.82 -4.83
C SER A 155 -9.57 9.65 -3.88
N SER A 156 -8.32 9.49 -3.44
CA SER A 156 -7.92 8.45 -2.48
C SER A 156 -8.62 8.63 -1.13
N THR A 157 -8.70 9.87 -0.62
CA THR A 157 -9.39 10.16 0.65
C THR A 157 -10.91 9.96 0.56
N LEU A 158 -11.53 10.21 -0.59
CA LEU A 158 -12.99 10.12 -0.78
C LEU A 158 -13.46 8.75 -1.29
N GLY A 159 -12.55 7.90 -1.78
CA GLY A 159 -12.91 6.61 -2.38
C GLY A 159 -13.66 6.76 -3.69
N SER A 160 -13.34 7.81 -4.47
CA SER A 160 -14.09 8.17 -5.68
C SER A 160 -13.19 8.18 -6.91
N LEU A 161 -13.68 7.64 -8.02
CA LEU A 161 -13.01 7.79 -9.31
C LEU A 161 -12.99 9.26 -9.74
N ILE A 162 -11.90 9.67 -10.39
CA ILE A 162 -11.77 11.00 -11.01
C ILE A 162 -12.17 11.01 -12.50
N TRP A 163 -12.56 9.84 -13.00
CA TRP A 163 -13.11 9.63 -14.33
C TRP A 163 -14.50 9.02 -14.22
N GLU A 164 -15.23 9.05 -15.33
CA GLU A 164 -16.54 8.43 -15.43
C GLU A 164 -16.47 6.94 -15.16
N LYS A 165 -17.52 6.40 -14.54
CA LYS A 165 -17.63 4.97 -14.26
C LYS A 165 -17.43 4.16 -15.56
N PRO A 166 -16.54 3.16 -15.58
CA PRO A 166 -16.30 2.36 -16.77
C PRO A 166 -17.46 1.44 -17.15
N THR A 167 -17.50 1.04 -18.43
CA THR A 167 -18.38 -0.04 -18.91
C THR A 167 -17.75 -1.40 -18.63
N SER A 168 -18.59 -2.43 -18.48
CA SER A 168 -18.11 -3.81 -18.33
C SER A 168 -17.31 -4.29 -19.54
N SER A 169 -17.70 -3.85 -20.75
CA SER A 169 -16.98 -4.16 -21.98
C SER A 169 -15.54 -3.62 -21.98
N ASP A 170 -15.34 -2.36 -21.60
CA ASP A 170 -14.01 -1.75 -21.57
C ASP A 170 -13.14 -2.41 -20.50
N PHE A 171 -13.71 -2.64 -19.32
CA PHE A 171 -13.05 -3.33 -18.22
C PHE A 171 -12.60 -4.74 -18.62
N ASN A 172 -13.49 -5.55 -19.19
CA ASN A 172 -13.18 -6.91 -19.59
C ASN A 172 -12.17 -6.97 -20.73
N GLN A 173 -12.19 -6.02 -21.66
CA GLN A 173 -11.18 -5.96 -22.72
C GLN A 173 -9.81 -5.62 -22.13
N LEU A 174 -9.74 -4.66 -21.21
CA LEU A 174 -8.50 -4.28 -20.55
C LEU A 174 -7.96 -5.41 -19.65
N ALA A 175 -8.84 -6.11 -18.92
CA ALA A 175 -8.47 -7.21 -18.03
C ALA A 175 -7.82 -8.40 -18.76
N LYS A 176 -8.16 -8.64 -20.03
CA LYS A 176 -7.51 -9.68 -20.85
C LYS A 176 -6.02 -9.43 -21.07
N GLU A 177 -5.61 -8.16 -21.12
CA GLU A 177 -4.20 -7.78 -21.32
C GLU A 177 -3.50 -7.47 -19.99
N SER A 178 -4.18 -6.78 -19.08
CA SER A 178 -3.62 -6.34 -17.81
C SER A 178 -4.68 -6.26 -16.73
N GLU A 179 -4.68 -7.25 -15.83
CA GLU A 179 -5.49 -7.23 -14.61
C GLU A 179 -5.17 -5.99 -13.75
N PHE A 180 -3.90 -5.55 -13.72
CA PHE A 180 -3.49 -4.32 -13.03
C PHE A 180 -4.18 -3.09 -13.62
N ALA A 181 -4.20 -2.95 -14.95
CA ALA A 181 -4.85 -1.83 -15.60
C ALA A 181 -6.36 -1.81 -15.32
N ALA A 182 -7.00 -2.98 -15.37
CA ALA A 182 -8.42 -3.15 -15.08
C ALA A 182 -8.75 -2.86 -13.61
N TRP A 183 -7.89 -3.26 -12.67
CA TRP A 183 -8.00 -2.92 -11.26
C TRP A 183 -7.96 -1.40 -11.06
N VAL A 184 -6.94 -0.73 -11.62
CA VAL A 184 -6.82 0.73 -11.53
C VAL A 184 -8.02 1.42 -12.16
N LEU A 185 -8.52 0.94 -13.30
CA LEU A 185 -9.66 1.53 -14.01
C LEU A 185 -10.93 1.59 -13.14
N ILE A 186 -11.17 0.58 -12.29
CA ILE A 186 -12.36 0.49 -11.43
C ILE A 186 -12.16 1.06 -10.02
N HIS A 187 -10.95 1.01 -9.48
CA HIS A 187 -10.63 1.43 -8.11
C HIS A 187 -9.98 2.81 -8.04
N GLY A 188 -9.37 3.29 -9.12
CA GLY A 188 -8.71 4.59 -9.19
C GLY A 188 -7.52 4.69 -8.24
N TYR A 189 -7.46 5.77 -7.45
CA TYR A 189 -6.39 6.03 -6.48
C TYR A 189 -6.68 5.52 -5.07
N THR A 190 -7.67 4.64 -4.90
CA THR A 190 -7.86 3.99 -3.59
C THR A 190 -6.61 3.20 -3.22
N MET A 191 -6.38 3.08 -1.91
CA MET A 191 -5.27 2.29 -1.41
C MET A 191 -5.50 0.82 -1.77
N ASN A 192 -4.52 0.19 -2.43
CA ASN A 192 -4.58 -1.21 -2.84
C ASN A 192 -4.35 -2.18 -1.68
N HIS A 193 -3.48 -1.80 -0.74
CA HIS A 193 -3.33 -2.49 0.52
C HIS A 193 -2.63 -1.61 1.54
N LEU A 194 -2.87 -1.90 2.81
CA LEU A 194 -1.98 -1.51 3.89
C LEU A 194 -1.13 -2.70 4.31
N ALA A 195 0.04 -2.40 4.87
CA ALA A 195 0.86 -3.39 5.55
C ALA A 195 1.06 -3.04 7.03
N PHE A 196 0.81 -3.98 7.92
CA PHE A 196 1.20 -3.86 9.33
C PHE A 196 2.70 -4.06 9.51
N SER A 197 3.31 -3.25 10.37
CA SER A 197 4.69 -3.44 10.81
C SER A 197 4.72 -4.42 11.98
N VAL A 198 4.89 -5.71 11.66
CA VAL A 198 4.82 -6.82 12.62
C VAL A 198 5.84 -6.67 13.74
N HIS A 199 7.08 -6.29 13.42
CA HIS A 199 8.15 -6.11 14.41
C HIS A 199 7.90 -4.97 15.41
N ARG A 200 6.85 -4.16 15.23
CA ARG A 200 6.41 -3.11 16.15
C ARG A 200 5.25 -3.54 17.05
N LEU A 201 4.53 -4.59 16.66
CA LEU A 201 3.52 -5.21 17.50
C LEU A 201 4.19 -5.81 18.75
N LYS A 202 3.39 -6.03 19.80
CA LYS A 202 3.83 -6.62 21.05
C LYS A 202 3.41 -8.09 21.11
N HIS A 203 3.69 -8.69 22.27
CA HIS A 203 3.25 -10.05 22.60
C HIS A 203 3.57 -11.07 21.49
N ARG A 204 2.63 -11.97 21.21
CA ARG A 204 2.80 -13.00 20.18
C ARG A 204 2.79 -12.46 18.75
N PHE A 205 2.20 -11.29 18.51
CA PHE A 205 2.09 -10.71 17.16
C PHE A 205 3.33 -9.96 16.71
N SER A 206 4.38 -9.91 17.55
CA SER A 206 5.72 -9.50 17.15
C SER A 206 6.45 -10.50 16.22
N ASP A 207 5.87 -11.70 16.01
CA ASP A 207 6.33 -12.73 15.07
C ASP A 207 5.30 -12.94 13.95
N ILE A 208 5.73 -12.80 12.70
CA ILE A 208 4.87 -12.95 11.52
C ILE A 208 4.34 -14.38 11.37
N ASN A 209 5.02 -15.40 11.91
CA ASN A 209 4.52 -16.77 11.90
C ASN A 209 3.27 -16.90 12.77
N CYS A 210 3.25 -16.27 13.94
CA CYS A 210 2.08 -16.24 14.80
C CYS A 210 0.90 -15.49 14.16
N ILE A 211 1.19 -14.42 13.39
CA ILE A 211 0.16 -13.75 12.58
C ILE A 211 -0.40 -14.71 11.53
N LYS A 212 0.47 -15.38 10.76
CA LYS A 212 0.09 -16.34 9.72
C LYS A 212 -0.83 -17.43 10.27
N GLU A 213 -0.38 -18.12 11.32
CA GLU A 213 -1.13 -19.18 11.99
C GLU A 213 -2.47 -18.67 12.52
N TYR A 214 -2.49 -17.48 13.13
CA TYR A 214 -3.71 -16.90 13.66
C TYR A 214 -4.73 -16.55 12.57
N LEU A 215 -4.29 -16.07 11.41
CA LEU A 215 -5.18 -15.78 10.29
C LEU A 215 -5.73 -17.08 9.66
N GLU A 216 -4.89 -18.11 9.55
CA GLU A 216 -5.30 -19.45 9.10
C GLU A 216 -6.34 -20.08 10.06
N GLU A 217 -6.12 -19.97 11.38
CA GLU A 217 -7.08 -20.40 12.42
C GLU A 217 -8.43 -19.67 12.33
N LYS A 218 -8.43 -18.45 11.78
CA LYS A 218 -9.62 -17.63 11.56
C LYS A 218 -10.23 -17.80 10.18
N GLU A 219 -9.73 -18.78 9.42
CA GLU A 219 -10.21 -19.15 8.09
C GLU A 219 -10.09 -18.01 7.06
N PHE A 220 -9.18 -17.06 7.28
CA PHE A 220 -8.84 -16.08 6.23
C PHE A 220 -7.96 -16.74 5.18
N GLU A 221 -8.30 -16.53 3.91
CA GLU A 221 -7.49 -17.01 2.80
C GLU A 221 -6.23 -16.16 2.65
N LEU A 222 -5.07 -16.80 2.72
CA LEU A 222 -3.77 -16.16 2.54
C LEU A 222 -3.21 -16.45 1.15
N ASN A 223 -2.52 -15.47 0.58
CA ASN A 223 -1.84 -15.62 -0.71
C ASN A 223 -0.75 -16.70 -0.56
N SER A 224 -0.82 -17.75 -1.40
CA SER A 224 0.13 -18.87 -1.41
C SER A 224 1.15 -18.83 -2.56
N ASP A 225 1.09 -17.84 -3.46
CA ASP A 225 2.07 -17.62 -4.52
C ASP A 225 3.46 -17.38 -3.92
N GLY A 226 4.46 -18.16 -4.35
CA GLY A 226 5.79 -18.14 -3.72
C GLY A 226 5.83 -18.66 -2.27
N GLY A 227 4.76 -19.34 -1.81
CA GLY A 227 4.56 -19.75 -0.42
C GLY A 227 3.77 -18.71 0.38
N VAL A 228 3.10 -19.12 1.46
CA VAL A 228 2.29 -18.19 2.28
C VAL A 228 3.16 -17.10 2.93
N LEU A 229 4.30 -17.51 3.49
CA LEU A 229 5.32 -16.62 4.02
C LEU A 229 6.37 -16.37 2.94
N LYS A 230 6.38 -15.15 2.39
CA LYS A 230 7.41 -14.70 1.45
C LYS A 230 8.62 -14.23 2.24
N VAL A 231 9.80 -14.73 1.90
CA VAL A 231 11.06 -14.38 2.56
C VAL A 231 12.02 -13.88 1.51
N SER A 232 12.53 -12.66 1.70
CA SER A 232 13.50 -12.05 0.80
C SER A 232 14.77 -12.90 0.70
N LYS A 233 15.54 -12.70 -0.37
CA LYS A 233 16.77 -13.46 -0.61
C LYS A 233 17.79 -13.38 0.53
N ASP A 234 17.85 -12.23 1.22
CA ASP A 234 18.73 -12.01 2.38
C ASP A 234 18.15 -12.57 3.70
N GLY A 235 16.89 -13.03 3.71
CA GLY A 235 16.21 -13.53 4.90
C GLY A 235 15.75 -12.44 5.87
N LEU A 236 15.84 -11.17 5.50
CA LEU A 236 15.63 -10.04 6.40
C LEU A 236 14.30 -9.30 6.21
N LEU A 237 13.53 -9.63 5.17
CA LEU A 237 12.20 -9.11 4.91
C LEU A 237 11.22 -10.28 4.74
N LEU A 238 10.26 -10.35 5.65
CA LEU A 238 9.24 -11.39 5.67
C LEU A 238 7.87 -10.75 5.45
N GLN A 239 7.06 -11.34 4.57
CA GLN A 239 5.77 -10.78 4.16
C GLN A 239 4.71 -11.87 4.07
N VAL A 240 3.51 -11.55 4.53
CA VAL A 240 2.28 -12.36 4.39
C VAL A 240 1.17 -11.42 3.95
N SER A 241 0.35 -11.84 2.98
CA SER A 241 -0.84 -11.09 2.58
C SER A 241 -2.08 -11.99 2.54
N SER A 242 -3.24 -11.40 2.78
CA SER A 242 -4.51 -12.05 2.45
C SER A 242 -4.71 -12.11 0.93
N ILE A 243 -5.53 -13.04 0.46
CA ILE A 243 -6.14 -12.90 -0.86
C ILE A 243 -7.16 -11.75 -0.80
N SER A 244 -7.24 -10.98 -1.86
CA SER A 244 -8.24 -9.93 -2.01
C SER A 244 -9.62 -10.55 -2.02
N GLU A 245 -10.52 -10.00 -1.21
CA GLU A 245 -11.94 -10.29 -1.36
C GLU A 245 -12.43 -9.81 -2.73
N ARG A 246 -13.52 -10.40 -3.22
CA ARG A 246 -14.14 -10.01 -4.48
C ARG A 246 -15.49 -9.37 -4.17
N LEU A 247 -15.69 -8.14 -4.64
CA LEU A 247 -16.87 -7.33 -4.35
C LEU A 247 -17.68 -7.10 -5.62
N GLU A 248 -19.00 -6.95 -5.47
CA GLU A 248 -19.89 -6.59 -6.57
C GLU A 248 -19.64 -5.15 -7.02
N VAL A 249 -19.40 -4.97 -8.31
CA VAL A 249 -19.24 -3.66 -8.96
C VAL A 249 -20.28 -3.54 -10.07
N LYS A 250 -21.14 -2.54 -9.96
CA LYS A 250 -22.08 -2.17 -11.02
C LYS A 250 -21.43 -1.15 -11.96
N PHE A 251 -21.24 -1.53 -13.22
CA PHE A 251 -20.68 -0.73 -14.31
C PHE A 251 -21.66 0.29 -14.88
N ALA A 252 -21.17 1.20 -15.73
CA ALA A 252 -21.98 2.27 -16.33
C ALA A 252 -23.02 1.78 -17.34
N ASP A 253 -22.79 0.63 -17.97
CA ASP A 253 -23.74 -0.05 -18.86
C ASP A 253 -24.78 -0.89 -18.09
N GLY A 254 -24.76 -0.84 -16.76
CA GLY A 254 -25.74 -1.50 -15.88
C GLY A 254 -25.42 -2.96 -15.56
N VAL A 255 -24.36 -3.53 -16.13
CA VAL A 255 -23.85 -4.87 -15.78
C VAL A 255 -23.25 -4.83 -14.38
N THR A 256 -23.44 -5.91 -13.62
CA THR A 256 -22.79 -6.12 -12.32
C THR A 256 -21.87 -7.33 -12.42
N GLU A 257 -20.61 -7.18 -12.02
CA GLU A 257 -19.66 -8.29 -11.91
C GLU A 257 -18.95 -8.27 -10.56
N THR A 258 -18.37 -9.40 -10.18
CA THR A 258 -17.60 -9.55 -8.94
C THR A 258 -16.11 -9.43 -9.25
N ILE A 259 -15.48 -8.39 -8.71
CA ILE A 259 -14.09 -7.98 -9.05
C ILE A 259 -13.24 -8.01 -7.78
N PRO A 260 -11.96 -8.43 -7.86
CA PRO A 260 -11.03 -8.27 -6.75
C PRO A 260 -10.97 -6.81 -6.27
N ALA A 261 -11.10 -6.65 -4.96
CA ALA A 261 -10.97 -5.38 -4.27
C ALA A 261 -9.52 -5.19 -3.80
N SER A 262 -9.35 -4.73 -2.56
CA SER A 262 -8.04 -4.59 -1.92
C SER A 262 -7.77 -5.75 -0.96
N TYR A 263 -6.52 -5.88 -0.51
CA TYR A 263 -6.10 -6.90 0.46
C TYR A 263 -5.27 -6.28 1.57
N ILE A 264 -4.93 -7.06 2.59
CA ILE A 264 -4.11 -6.60 3.72
C ILE A 264 -2.80 -7.39 3.78
N GLU A 265 -1.72 -6.70 4.14
CA GLU A 265 -0.38 -7.28 4.27
C GLU A 265 0.15 -7.14 5.71
N PHE A 266 1.08 -8.03 6.06
CA PHE A 266 1.91 -8.00 7.25
C PHE A 266 3.37 -8.08 6.82
N THR A 267 4.19 -7.14 7.31
CA THR A 267 5.61 -7.05 6.98
C THR A 267 6.43 -7.10 8.28
N GLN A 268 7.41 -8.00 8.33
CA GLN A 268 8.41 -8.05 9.40
C GLN A 268 9.79 -7.76 8.83
N ARG A 269 10.44 -6.72 9.37
CA ARG A 269 11.81 -6.32 9.02
C ARG A 269 12.77 -6.79 10.10
N MET A 270 13.68 -7.67 9.73
CA MET A 270 14.70 -8.20 10.64
C MET A 270 15.82 -7.18 10.85
N VAL A 271 16.49 -7.31 11.99
CA VAL A 271 17.66 -6.49 12.35
C VAL A 271 18.80 -6.83 11.40
N LEU A 272 19.51 -5.81 10.90
CA LEU A 272 20.66 -6.03 10.03
C LEU A 272 21.78 -6.75 10.81
N PRO A 273 22.58 -7.61 10.15
CA PRO A 273 23.61 -8.41 10.82
C PRO A 273 24.61 -7.60 11.65
N GLU A 274 24.94 -6.38 11.23
CA GLU A 274 25.83 -5.46 11.95
C GLU A 274 25.27 -4.97 13.29
N PHE A 275 23.95 -5.07 13.50
CA PHE A 275 23.25 -4.61 14.70
C PHE A 275 22.70 -5.77 15.55
N LYS A 276 23.04 -7.02 15.22
CA LYS A 276 22.50 -8.22 15.90
C LYS A 276 22.75 -8.27 17.41
N ASP A 277 23.82 -7.64 17.87
CA ASP A 277 24.26 -7.64 19.27
C ASP A 277 23.71 -6.42 20.03
N LEU A 278 22.94 -5.54 19.38
CA LEU A 278 22.27 -4.43 20.06
C LEU A 278 21.18 -4.97 21.01
N PRO A 279 21.10 -4.44 22.24
CA PRO A 279 19.98 -4.68 23.13
C PRO A 279 18.64 -4.36 22.45
N HIS A 280 17.61 -5.17 22.72
CA HIS A 280 16.31 -5.03 22.04
C HIS A 280 15.68 -3.64 22.21
N ASP A 281 15.88 -3.01 23.36
CA ASP A 281 15.43 -1.66 23.69
C ASP A 281 16.20 -0.53 22.97
N GLN A 282 17.31 -0.86 22.30
CA GLN A 282 18.10 0.07 21.49
C GLN A 282 17.92 -0.15 19.98
N ILE A 283 17.11 -1.13 19.57
CA ILE A 283 16.82 -1.39 18.16
C ILE A 283 15.81 -0.36 17.67
N GLU A 284 16.16 0.31 16.57
CA GLU A 284 15.35 1.34 15.92
C GLU A 284 15.05 0.91 14.48
N GLU A 285 14.21 1.66 13.77
CA GLU A 285 13.80 1.28 12.41
C GLU A 285 14.99 1.23 11.45
N PHE A 286 15.94 2.16 11.57
CA PHE A 286 17.12 2.21 10.71
C PHE A 286 18.12 1.08 10.99
N HIS A 287 17.98 0.36 12.12
CA HIS A 287 18.75 -0.86 12.41
C HIS A 287 18.18 -2.10 11.71
N ARG A 288 17.04 -1.98 11.01
CA ARG A 288 16.35 -3.07 10.33
C ARG A 288 16.47 -2.97 8.82
N ARG A 289 16.24 -4.07 8.12
CA ARG A 289 16.21 -4.13 6.65
C ARG A 289 15.17 -3.17 6.07
N ASP A 290 15.63 -2.06 5.49
CA ASP A 290 14.78 -1.13 4.73
C ASP A 290 14.69 -1.52 3.26
N GLY A 291 13.73 -0.98 2.52
CA GLY A 291 13.49 -1.29 1.10
C GLY A 291 12.64 -2.55 0.89
N PHE A 292 12.53 -3.00 -0.36
CA PHE A 292 11.67 -4.13 -0.77
C PHE A 292 12.50 -5.22 -1.45
N ASP A 293 11.87 -6.37 -1.72
CA ASP A 293 12.46 -7.49 -2.48
C ASP A 293 11.59 -7.77 -3.71
N LEU A 294 12.23 -7.95 -4.87
CA LEU A 294 11.54 -8.11 -6.15
C LEU A 294 10.68 -9.37 -6.20
N GLU A 295 11.18 -10.51 -5.70
CA GLU A 295 10.45 -11.77 -5.79
C GLU A 295 9.30 -11.80 -4.78
N ASN A 296 9.51 -11.24 -3.58
CA ASN A 296 8.41 -11.04 -2.64
C ASN A 296 7.31 -10.17 -3.27
N ALA A 297 7.68 -8.98 -3.77
CA ALA A 297 6.72 -8.03 -4.34
C ALA A 297 5.97 -8.63 -5.55
N LYS A 298 6.65 -9.39 -6.40
CA LYS A 298 6.04 -10.11 -7.52
C LYS A 298 4.92 -11.06 -7.05
N ASN A 299 5.18 -11.84 -6.00
CA ASN A 299 4.19 -12.78 -5.47
C ASN A 299 3.06 -12.07 -4.70
N ILE A 300 3.36 -10.99 -3.97
CA ILE A 300 2.36 -10.18 -3.26
C ILE A 300 1.39 -9.50 -4.24
N LEU A 301 1.86 -9.03 -5.40
CA LEU A 301 0.99 -8.44 -6.44
C LEU A 301 -0.13 -9.39 -6.89
N GLU A 302 0.07 -10.71 -6.82
CA GLU A 302 -0.95 -11.70 -7.19
C GLU A 302 -2.09 -11.81 -6.18
N SER A 303 -2.03 -11.10 -5.05
CA SER A 303 -3.11 -11.10 -4.04
C SER A 303 -4.43 -10.52 -4.58
N ALA A 304 -4.36 -9.68 -5.62
CA ALA A 304 -5.53 -9.07 -6.28
C ALA A 304 -5.78 -9.58 -7.70
N ARG A 305 -5.26 -10.77 -8.03
CA ARG A 305 -5.44 -11.38 -9.36
C ARG A 305 -6.91 -11.66 -9.68
N PHE A 306 -7.25 -11.57 -10.95
CA PHE A 306 -8.64 -11.78 -11.40
C PHE A 306 -8.91 -13.25 -11.65
N THR A 307 -7.91 -13.99 -12.13
CA THR A 307 -8.00 -15.42 -12.40
C THR A 307 -7.48 -16.24 -11.21
N THR A 308 -8.16 -17.34 -10.90
CA THR A 308 -7.77 -18.23 -9.77
C THR A 308 -6.75 -19.29 -10.17
N ASP A 309 -6.38 -19.36 -11.45
CA ASP A 309 -5.53 -20.42 -11.96
C ASP A 309 -4.05 -20.10 -11.65
N VAL A 310 -3.46 -20.93 -10.79
CA VAL A 310 -2.02 -21.02 -10.49
C VAL A 310 -1.40 -22.09 -11.39
#